data_AF-A0A072NEM0-F1
#
_entry.id   AF-A0A072NEM0-F1
#
_cell.length_a   1.000
_cell.length_b   1.000
_cell.length_c   1.000
_cell.angle_alpha   90.00
_cell.angle_beta   90.00
_cell.angle_gamma   90.00
#
_symmetry.space_group_name_H-M   'P 1'
#
loop_
_entity.id
_entity.type
_entity.pdbx_description
1 polymer ?
#
loop_
_entity_poly.entity_id
_entity_poly.type
_entity_poly.pdbx_seq_one_letter_code
_entity_poly.pdbx_strand_id
1 'polypeptide(L)'
;MDNSRIINSARNPMFEAAAHRESDIQTTSLWNDFLSLVKIGIVNSNLITAFTGIWLALYFTNQTFIESIDKVLLGMFGNALVIAGGCVLNNYIDSDIDHVMERTKTRPTVTGTIGRTKVLILGLSFSLIGLLLLLMASIPAAIYGFIGLFTYVVLYTLWTKRRHPINTIVGSISGAAPPLIGWAAIDPNLSIEAWILFLIMFIWQPPHFYALAMKKCEEYRKAGVPMLPVVRGFAETKSILLLLLLA
;
A
#
# COMPACT_ATOMS: atom_id res chain seq x y z
N MET A 1 -75.64 -12.80 8.98
CA MET A 1 -75.20 -11.50 8.44
C MET A 1 -74.47 -10.82 9.59
N ASP A 2 -73.16 -10.67 9.65
CA ASP A 2 -72.14 -10.46 8.63
C ASP A 2 -70.79 -10.94 9.23
N ASN A 3 -70.01 -11.69 8.45
CA ASN A 3 -68.81 -12.39 8.91
C ASN A 3 -67.62 -11.85 8.11
N SER A 4 -67.09 -10.70 8.54
CA SER A 4 -65.98 -10.00 7.86
C SER A 4 -64.90 -9.51 8.82
N ARG A 5 -64.67 -10.26 9.91
CA ARG A 5 -63.42 -10.17 10.67
C ARG A 5 -62.51 -11.31 10.24
N ILE A 6 -61.22 -11.00 10.05
CA ILE A 6 -60.09 -11.91 9.79
C ILE A 6 -59.75 -12.10 8.30
N ILE A 7 -59.18 -11.05 7.67
CA ILE A 7 -58.03 -11.21 6.75
C ILE A 7 -57.12 -9.97 6.91
N ASN A 8 -56.38 -9.91 8.01
CA ASN A 8 -55.10 -9.20 8.02
C ASN A 8 -54.04 -10.27 8.17
N SER A 9 -53.67 -10.88 7.04
CA SER A 9 -52.54 -11.81 7.00
C SER A 9 -51.30 -11.04 7.44
N ALA A 10 -50.71 -11.52 8.53
CA ALA A 10 -49.48 -11.02 9.09
C ALA A 10 -48.40 -10.97 7.99
N ARG A 11 -48.02 -9.75 7.59
CA ARG A 11 -46.78 -9.53 6.84
C ARG A 11 -45.65 -9.96 7.78
N ASN A 12 -45.02 -11.08 7.45
CA ASN A 12 -44.03 -11.70 8.32
C ASN A 12 -42.79 -10.78 8.40
N PRO A 13 -42.46 -10.20 9.56
CA PRO A 13 -41.33 -9.26 9.70
C PRO A 13 -39.98 -9.91 9.35
N MET A 14 -39.91 -11.24 9.35
CA MET A 14 -38.74 -11.98 8.91
C MET A 14 -38.50 -11.90 7.39
N PHE A 15 -39.55 -11.69 6.58
CA PHE A 15 -39.46 -11.52 5.12
C PHE A 15 -39.04 -10.09 4.76
N GLU A 16 -39.50 -9.08 5.50
CA GLU A 16 -39.01 -7.69 5.36
C GLU A 16 -37.55 -7.55 5.84
N ALA A 17 -37.15 -8.26 6.89
CA ALA A 17 -35.76 -8.29 7.34
C ALA A 17 -34.81 -9.01 6.36
N ALA A 18 -35.31 -10.00 5.61
CA ALA A 18 -34.56 -10.66 4.54
C ALA A 18 -34.43 -9.76 3.30
N ALA A 19 -35.52 -9.07 2.91
CA ALA A 19 -35.52 -8.13 1.79
C ALA A 19 -34.64 -6.89 2.04
N HIS A 20 -34.54 -6.40 3.28
CA HIS A 20 -33.62 -5.33 3.66
C HIS A 20 -32.16 -5.77 3.80
N ARG A 21 -31.87 -7.07 3.89
CA ARG A 21 -30.49 -7.59 3.91
C ARG A 21 -29.89 -7.74 2.51
N GLU A 22 -30.70 -7.81 1.47
CA GLU A 22 -30.23 -7.91 0.07
C GLU A 22 -29.93 -6.55 -0.57
N SER A 23 -30.33 -5.44 0.04
CA SER A 23 -30.37 -4.13 -0.64
C SER A 23 -29.21 -3.17 -0.35
N ASP A 24 -28.04 -3.64 0.10
CA ASP A 24 -26.89 -2.74 0.34
C ASP A 24 -25.53 -3.29 -0.12
N ILE A 25 -25.53 -4.20 -1.11
CA ILE A 25 -24.32 -4.46 -1.89
C ILE A 25 -24.17 -3.27 -2.84
N GLN A 26 -23.44 -2.23 -2.40
CA GLN A 26 -22.98 -1.17 -3.29
C GLN A 26 -22.28 -1.82 -4.49
N THR A 27 -22.93 -1.81 -5.66
CA THR A 27 -22.33 -2.23 -6.93
C THR A 27 -21.32 -1.18 -7.35
N THR A 28 -20.12 -1.27 -6.77
CA THR A 28 -18.97 -0.53 -7.27
C THR A 28 -18.65 -1.00 -8.70
N SER A 29 -18.30 -0.06 -9.57
CA SER A 29 -17.81 -0.40 -10.91
C SER A 29 -16.55 -1.26 -10.79
N LEU A 30 -16.41 -2.28 -11.65
CA LEU A 30 -15.21 -3.14 -11.73
C LEU A 30 -13.91 -2.31 -11.84
N TRP A 31 -13.99 -1.13 -12.44
CA TRP A 31 -12.88 -0.19 -12.53
C TRP A 31 -12.49 0.41 -11.17
N ASN A 32 -13.48 0.78 -10.35
CA ASN A 32 -13.24 1.33 -9.02
C ASN A 32 -12.68 0.27 -8.08
N ASP A 33 -13.14 -0.98 -8.20
CA ASP A 33 -12.60 -2.11 -7.45
C ASP A 33 -11.14 -2.37 -7.82
N PHE A 34 -10.81 -2.33 -9.12
CA PHE A 34 -9.44 -2.47 -9.59
C PHE A 34 -8.53 -1.35 -9.07
N LEU A 35 -8.95 -0.09 -9.18
CA LEU A 35 -8.18 1.07 -8.67
C LEU A 35 -7.99 1.01 -7.15
N SER A 36 -8.98 0.49 -6.42
CA SER A 36 -8.92 0.25 -4.97
C SER A 36 -7.92 -0.85 -4.63
N LEU A 37 -7.88 -1.94 -5.41
CA LEU A 37 -6.91 -3.03 -5.23
C LEU A 37 -5.47 -2.56 -5.42
N VAL A 38 -5.22 -1.79 -6.48
CA VAL A 38 -3.87 -1.25 -6.79
C VAL A 38 -3.48 -0.11 -5.86
N LYS A 39 -4.44 0.52 -5.17
CA LYS A 39 -4.24 1.71 -4.33
C LYS A 39 -3.61 2.84 -5.14
N ILE A 40 -4.27 3.27 -6.20
CA ILE A 40 -3.72 4.22 -7.19
C ILE A 40 -3.12 5.50 -6.58
N GLY A 41 -3.68 6.02 -5.48
CA GLY A 41 -3.09 7.17 -4.78
C GLY A 41 -1.71 6.90 -4.17
N ILE A 42 -1.46 5.68 -3.69
CA ILE A 42 -0.14 5.26 -3.19
C ILE A 42 0.84 5.14 -4.37
N VAL A 43 0.40 4.52 -5.48
CA VAL A 43 1.24 4.42 -6.68
C VAL A 43 1.64 5.81 -7.17
N ASN A 44 0.69 6.72 -7.37
CA ASN A 44 0.94 8.06 -7.89
C ASN A 44 1.89 8.87 -7.01
N SER A 45 1.69 8.86 -5.68
CA SER A 45 2.56 9.60 -4.75
C SER A 45 4.00 9.07 -4.75
N ASN A 46 4.19 7.76 -4.84
CA ASN A 46 5.52 7.16 -4.91
C ASN A 46 6.18 7.39 -6.29
N LEU A 47 5.39 7.44 -7.38
CA LEU A 47 5.92 7.75 -8.70
C LEU A 47 6.47 9.18 -8.80
N ILE A 48 5.90 10.15 -8.08
CA ILE A 48 6.50 11.50 -7.99
C ILE A 48 7.92 11.41 -7.42
N THR A 49 8.10 10.66 -6.34
CA THR A 49 9.43 10.52 -5.71
C THR A 49 10.42 9.72 -6.57
N ALA A 50 9.94 8.70 -7.30
CA ALA A 50 10.76 7.98 -8.27
C ALA A 50 11.21 8.88 -9.42
N PHE A 51 10.29 9.71 -9.94
CA PHE A 51 10.61 10.70 -10.95
C PHE A 51 11.65 11.72 -10.46
N THR A 52 11.55 12.16 -9.20
CA THR A 52 12.59 13.01 -8.59
C THR A 52 13.96 12.33 -8.61
N GLY A 53 14.04 11.05 -8.27
CA GLY A 53 15.29 10.28 -8.34
C GLY A 53 15.85 10.18 -9.75
N ILE A 54 15.01 9.87 -10.74
CA ILE A 54 15.37 9.88 -12.16
C ILE A 54 15.91 11.24 -12.59
N TRP A 55 15.19 12.31 -12.24
CA TRP A 55 15.51 13.67 -12.68
C TRP A 55 16.85 14.14 -12.11
N LEU A 56 17.10 13.87 -10.83
CA LEU A 56 18.37 14.21 -10.20
C LEU A 56 19.51 13.37 -10.79
N ALA A 57 19.30 12.07 -11.03
CA ALA A 57 20.31 11.24 -11.68
C ALA A 57 20.69 11.76 -13.09
N LEU A 58 19.71 12.20 -13.88
CA LEU A 58 19.96 12.86 -15.18
C LEU A 58 20.83 14.10 -15.01
N TYR A 59 20.49 14.95 -14.05
CA TYR A 59 21.24 16.17 -13.74
C TYR A 59 22.69 15.89 -13.32
N PHE A 60 22.91 14.99 -12.36
CA PHE A 60 24.25 14.68 -11.85
C PHE A 60 25.13 13.90 -12.83
N THR A 61 24.53 13.14 -13.75
CA THR A 61 25.29 12.41 -14.78
C THR A 61 25.43 13.15 -16.11
N ASN A 62 24.90 14.39 -16.21
CA ASN A 62 24.84 15.17 -17.44
C ASN A 62 24.17 14.44 -18.63
N GLN A 63 23.24 13.52 -18.34
CA GLN A 63 22.43 12.83 -19.35
C GLN A 63 21.19 13.66 -19.67
N THR A 64 20.77 13.69 -20.94
CA THR A 64 19.51 14.37 -21.29
C THR A 64 18.31 13.43 -21.15
N PHE A 65 17.14 14.02 -20.87
CA PHE A 65 15.90 13.28 -20.70
C PHE A 65 15.53 12.45 -21.95
N ILE A 66 15.76 13.00 -23.14
CA ILE A 66 15.39 12.37 -24.41
C ILE A 66 16.30 11.19 -24.72
N GLU A 67 17.60 11.29 -24.43
CA GLU A 67 18.56 10.19 -24.61
C GLU A 67 18.29 9.00 -23.67
N SER A 68 17.68 9.26 -22.50
CA SER A 68 17.37 8.23 -21.50
C SER A 68 15.89 7.88 -21.43
N ILE A 69 15.09 8.22 -22.46
CA ILE A 69 13.63 8.07 -22.40
C ILE A 69 13.18 6.63 -22.17
N ASP A 70 13.93 5.67 -22.72
CA ASP A 70 13.72 4.23 -22.50
C ASP A 70 13.85 3.87 -21.02
N LYS A 71 14.95 4.28 -20.36
CA LYS A 71 15.20 4.06 -18.94
C LYS A 71 14.18 4.78 -18.06
N VAL A 72 13.79 5.99 -18.43
CA VAL A 72 12.75 6.76 -17.72
C VAL A 72 11.44 5.99 -17.74
N LEU A 73 10.99 5.53 -18.91
CA LEU A 73 9.74 4.80 -19.05
C LEU A 73 9.80 3.45 -18.33
N LEU A 74 10.88 2.68 -18.53
CA LEU A 74 11.07 1.39 -17.86
C LEU A 74 11.13 1.54 -16.33
N GLY A 75 11.86 2.55 -15.83
CA GLY A 75 11.94 2.88 -14.41
C GLY A 75 10.59 3.27 -13.81
N MET A 76 9.85 4.17 -14.48
CA MET A 76 8.55 4.63 -14.01
C MET A 76 7.48 3.53 -14.05
N PHE A 77 7.32 2.84 -15.18
CA PHE A 77 6.32 1.76 -15.31
C PHE A 77 6.70 0.53 -14.49
N GLY A 78 7.97 0.16 -14.46
CA GLY A 78 8.47 -0.94 -13.64
C GLY A 78 8.20 -0.68 -12.16
N ASN A 79 8.55 0.51 -11.65
CA ASN A 79 8.29 0.87 -10.26
C ASN A 79 6.79 0.96 -9.96
N ALA A 80 5.97 1.51 -10.87
CA ALA A 80 4.51 1.55 -10.72
C ALA A 80 3.93 0.15 -10.50
N LEU A 81 4.34 -0.82 -11.32
CA LEU A 81 3.89 -2.20 -11.24
C LEU A 81 4.40 -2.92 -10.00
N VAL A 82 5.63 -2.68 -9.56
CA VAL A 82 6.16 -3.22 -8.30
C VAL A 82 5.32 -2.72 -7.11
N ILE A 83 5.05 -1.41 -7.04
CA ILE A 83 4.24 -0.81 -5.97
C ILE A 83 2.80 -1.33 -6.02
N ALA A 84 2.21 -1.39 -7.21
CA ALA A 84 0.87 -1.95 -7.43
C ALA A 84 0.79 -3.41 -6.97
N GLY A 85 1.75 -4.24 -7.38
CA GLY A 85 1.86 -5.65 -6.98
C GLY A 85 1.97 -5.80 -5.47
N GLY A 86 2.84 -5.03 -4.84
CA GLY A 86 2.94 -4.98 -3.38
C GLY A 86 1.63 -4.57 -2.70
N CYS A 87 0.92 -3.57 -3.22
CA CYS A 87 -0.37 -3.12 -2.68
C CYS A 87 -1.47 -4.19 -2.79
N VAL A 88 -1.53 -4.89 -3.93
CA VAL A 88 -2.47 -5.98 -4.18
C VAL A 88 -2.17 -7.17 -3.27
N LEU A 89 -0.90 -7.57 -3.14
CA LEU A 89 -0.47 -8.62 -2.21
C LEU A 89 -0.75 -8.25 -0.75
N ASN A 90 -0.54 -6.98 -0.39
CA ASN A 90 -0.90 -6.48 0.94
C ASN A 90 -2.41 -6.61 1.20
N ASN A 91 -3.28 -6.28 0.24
CA ASN A 91 -4.72 -6.48 0.37
C ASN A 91 -5.11 -7.97 0.47
N TYR A 92 -4.38 -8.86 -0.19
CA TYR A 92 -4.56 -10.31 -0.05
C TYR A 92 -4.20 -10.78 1.37
N ILE A 93 -3.04 -10.36 1.88
CA ILE A 93 -2.53 -10.75 3.20
C ILE A 93 -3.39 -10.17 4.32
N ASP A 94 -3.79 -8.90 4.22
CA ASP A 94 -4.55 -8.19 5.26
C ASP A 94 -6.06 -8.48 5.25
N SER A 95 -6.54 -9.34 4.35
CA SER A 95 -7.96 -9.71 4.27
C SER A 95 -8.54 -10.26 5.59
N ASP A 96 -7.70 -10.85 6.43
CA ASP A 96 -8.07 -11.39 7.74
C ASP A 96 -8.26 -10.32 8.83
N ILE A 97 -7.67 -9.13 8.69
CA ILE A 97 -7.81 -8.02 9.67
C ILE A 97 -8.61 -6.84 9.11
N ASP A 98 -8.71 -6.72 7.79
CA ASP A 98 -9.39 -5.61 7.14
C ASP A 98 -10.90 -5.59 7.43
N HIS A 99 -11.50 -6.72 7.81
CA HIS A 99 -12.95 -6.85 8.10
C HIS A 99 -13.38 -6.15 9.40
N VAL A 100 -12.48 -5.93 10.36
CA VAL A 100 -12.78 -5.22 11.62
C VAL A 100 -12.40 -3.72 11.58
N MET A 101 -11.92 -3.24 10.43
CA MET A 101 -11.47 -1.87 10.23
C MET A 101 -12.44 -1.12 9.32
N GLU A 102 -12.99 0.00 9.81
CA GLU A 102 -14.03 0.79 9.13
C GLU A 102 -13.65 1.20 7.71
N ARG A 103 -12.36 1.54 7.49
CA ARG A 103 -11.86 2.00 6.20
C ARG A 103 -11.68 0.88 5.16
N THR A 104 -11.52 -0.36 5.60
CA THR A 104 -11.06 -1.46 4.73
C THR A 104 -12.05 -2.60 4.60
N LYS A 105 -13.09 -2.62 5.44
CA LYS A 105 -14.15 -3.63 5.39
C LYS A 105 -14.90 -3.72 4.06
N THR A 106 -14.87 -2.64 3.25
CA THR A 106 -15.51 -2.58 1.92
C THR A 106 -14.57 -2.96 0.78
N ARG A 107 -13.34 -3.41 1.07
CA ARG A 107 -12.39 -3.79 0.00
C ARG A 107 -12.87 -5.02 -0.77
N PRO A 108 -12.60 -5.10 -2.10
CA PRO A 108 -12.98 -6.26 -2.91
C PRO A 108 -12.43 -7.61 -2.40
N THR A 109 -11.30 -7.60 -1.67
CA THR A 109 -10.72 -8.78 -1.02
C THR A 109 -11.48 -9.25 0.21
N VAL A 110 -12.20 -8.35 0.89
CA VAL A 110 -12.98 -8.61 2.10
C VAL A 110 -14.42 -8.95 1.75
N THR A 111 -15.03 -8.19 0.82
CA THR A 111 -16.39 -8.43 0.34
C THR A 111 -16.52 -9.69 -0.52
N GLY A 112 -15.39 -10.19 -1.04
CA GLY A 112 -15.37 -11.35 -1.94
C GLY A 112 -15.77 -11.04 -3.38
N THR A 113 -15.99 -9.76 -3.72
CA THR A 113 -16.31 -9.31 -5.09
C THR A 113 -15.24 -9.77 -6.08
N ILE A 114 -13.97 -9.83 -5.64
CA ILE A 114 -12.87 -10.40 -6.43
C ILE A 114 -12.29 -11.60 -5.68
N GLY A 115 -12.32 -12.77 -6.32
CA GLY A 115 -11.83 -14.01 -5.74
C GLY A 115 -10.36 -13.92 -5.30
N ARG A 116 -10.05 -14.44 -4.11
CA ARG A 116 -8.72 -14.36 -3.49
C ARG A 116 -7.58 -14.86 -4.39
N THR A 117 -7.79 -15.95 -5.11
CA THR A 117 -6.80 -16.49 -6.06
C THR A 117 -6.49 -15.50 -7.20
N LYS A 118 -7.50 -14.78 -7.70
CA LYS A 118 -7.31 -13.75 -8.74
C LYS A 118 -6.48 -12.59 -8.20
N VAL A 119 -6.73 -12.16 -6.96
CA VAL A 119 -5.95 -11.10 -6.30
C VAL A 119 -4.49 -11.52 -6.12
N LEU A 120 -4.24 -12.75 -5.67
CA LEU A 120 -2.88 -13.27 -5.52
C LEU A 120 -2.14 -13.30 -6.87
N ILE A 121 -2.77 -13.88 -7.90
CA ILE A 121 -2.19 -13.94 -9.26
C ILE A 121 -1.91 -12.52 -9.77
N LEU A 122 -2.85 -11.59 -9.62
CA LEU A 122 -2.67 -10.21 -10.06
C LEU A 122 -1.48 -9.53 -9.37
N GLY A 123 -1.37 -9.68 -8.05
CA GLY A 123 -0.27 -9.11 -7.27
C GLY A 123 1.09 -9.69 -7.66
N LEU A 124 1.17 -11.01 -7.85
CA LEU A 124 2.39 -11.67 -8.32
C LEU A 124 2.76 -11.28 -9.76
N SER A 125 1.78 -11.19 -10.67
CA SER A 125 2.00 -10.79 -12.05
C SER A 125 2.52 -9.35 -12.15
N PHE A 126 1.91 -8.41 -11.44
CA PHE A 126 2.41 -7.02 -11.41
C PHE A 126 3.81 -6.92 -10.82
N SER A 127 4.07 -7.66 -9.73
CA SER A 127 5.40 -7.72 -9.13
C SER A 127 6.44 -8.25 -10.11
N LEU A 128 6.15 -9.36 -10.80
CA LEU A 128 7.06 -9.98 -11.75
C LEU A 128 7.32 -9.09 -12.96
N ILE A 129 6.25 -8.59 -13.60
CA ILE A 129 6.37 -7.72 -14.79
C ILE A 129 7.11 -6.43 -14.40
N GLY A 130 6.78 -5.83 -13.25
CA GLY A 130 7.46 -4.63 -12.77
C GLY A 130 8.96 -4.84 -12.56
N LEU A 131 9.36 -5.95 -11.93
CA LEU A 131 10.77 -6.28 -11.74
C LEU A 131 11.50 -6.56 -13.05
N LEU A 132 10.85 -7.20 -14.03
CA LEU A 132 11.42 -7.40 -15.36
C LEU A 132 11.64 -6.08 -16.09
N LEU A 133 10.69 -5.14 -16.02
CA LEU A 133 10.87 -3.80 -16.60
C LEU A 133 12.01 -3.03 -15.91
N LEU A 134 12.11 -3.11 -14.58
CA LEU A 134 13.22 -2.52 -13.85
C LEU A 134 14.56 -3.15 -14.24
N LEU A 135 14.60 -4.47 -14.46
CA LEU A 135 15.81 -5.17 -14.90
C LEU A 135 16.27 -4.71 -16.28
N MET A 136 15.31 -4.43 -17.17
CA MET A 136 15.59 -3.83 -18.48
C MET A 136 16.11 -2.39 -18.37
N ALA A 137 15.72 -1.64 -17.34
CA ALA A 137 16.29 -0.32 -17.07
C ALA A 137 17.72 -0.44 -16.52
N SER A 138 17.89 -1.19 -15.44
CA SER A 138 19.21 -1.55 -14.88
C SER A 138 19.11 -2.68 -13.85
N ILE A 139 20.20 -3.43 -13.67
CA ILE A 139 20.28 -4.47 -12.63
C ILE A 139 20.04 -3.88 -11.22
N PRO A 140 20.66 -2.76 -10.81
CA PRO A 140 20.41 -2.17 -9.50
C PRO A 140 18.96 -1.75 -9.31
N ALA A 141 18.29 -1.18 -10.32
CA ALA A 141 16.88 -0.80 -10.20
C ALA A 141 15.99 -2.01 -9.88
N ALA A 142 16.24 -3.16 -10.52
CA ALA A 142 15.53 -4.41 -10.19
C ALA A 142 15.84 -4.92 -8.78
N ILE A 143 17.10 -4.86 -8.34
CA ILE A 143 17.51 -5.29 -6.99
C ILE A 143 16.81 -4.44 -5.93
N TYR A 144 16.86 -3.11 -6.03
CA TYR A 144 16.21 -2.23 -5.05
C TYR A 144 14.69 -2.27 -5.15
N GLY A 145 14.13 -2.49 -6.35
CA GLY A 145 12.72 -2.79 -6.55
C GLY A 145 12.30 -4.07 -5.80
N PHE A 146 13.11 -5.12 -5.91
CA PHE A 146 12.88 -6.37 -5.20
C PHE A 146 13.03 -6.20 -3.69
N ILE A 147 14.06 -5.51 -3.20
CA ILE A 147 14.25 -5.22 -1.77
C ILE A 147 13.05 -4.44 -1.23
N GLY A 148 12.59 -3.41 -1.94
CA GLY A 148 11.40 -2.63 -1.55
C GLY A 148 10.15 -3.50 -1.46
N LEU A 149 9.90 -4.31 -2.50
CA LEU A 149 8.76 -5.24 -2.54
C LEU A 149 8.82 -6.28 -1.43
N PHE A 150 9.96 -6.95 -1.28
CA PHE A 150 10.19 -7.98 -0.27
C PHE A 150 10.04 -7.42 1.14
N THR A 151 10.60 -6.24 1.38
CA THR A 151 10.46 -5.58 2.68
C THR A 151 9.02 -5.22 2.97
N TYR A 152 8.26 -4.72 1.99
CA TYR A 152 6.85 -4.37 2.18
C TYR A 152 5.95 -5.60 2.41
N VAL A 153 6.09 -6.62 1.57
CA VAL A 153 5.20 -7.79 1.57
C VAL A 153 5.57 -8.76 2.70
N VAL A 154 6.86 -9.07 2.85
CA VAL A 154 7.33 -10.11 3.78
C VAL A 154 7.68 -9.50 5.14
N LEU A 155 8.67 -8.62 5.19
CA LEU A 155 9.18 -8.11 6.47
C LEU A 155 8.16 -7.23 7.20
N TYR A 156 7.45 -6.39 6.47
CA TYR A 156 6.40 -5.53 7.00
C TYR A 156 5.07 -6.27 7.11
N THR A 157 4.40 -6.57 5.99
CA THR A 157 3.00 -7.01 6.00
C THR A 157 2.79 -8.37 6.70
N LEU A 158 3.59 -9.39 6.36
CA LEU A 158 3.46 -10.73 6.96
C LEU A 158 4.02 -10.82 8.38
N TRP A 159 5.12 -10.11 8.65
CA TRP A 159 5.88 -10.31 9.88
C TRP A 159 5.71 -9.19 10.90
N THR A 160 6.39 -8.06 10.72
CA THR A 160 6.51 -7.05 11.77
C THR A 160 5.19 -6.34 12.05
N LYS A 161 4.37 -6.04 11.03
CA LYS A 161 3.03 -5.47 11.21
C LYS A 161 2.18 -6.29 12.17
N ARG A 162 2.35 -7.61 12.18
CA ARG A 162 1.57 -8.55 13.00
C ARG A 162 2.15 -8.77 14.40
N ARG A 163 3.45 -8.50 14.62
CA ARG A 163 4.17 -8.99 15.81
C ARG A 163 4.97 -7.94 16.57
N HIS A 164 5.38 -6.83 15.94
CA HIS A 164 6.35 -5.92 16.53
C HIS A 164 5.97 -4.43 16.37
N PRO A 165 6.19 -3.58 17.40
CA PRO A 165 5.94 -2.14 17.33
C PRO A 165 6.91 -1.37 16.43
N ILE A 166 8.02 -2.00 16.02
CA ILE A 166 8.99 -1.45 15.05
C ILE A 166 8.50 -1.54 13.59
N ASN A 167 7.30 -2.08 13.36
CA ASN A 167 6.72 -2.28 12.03
C ASN A 167 6.80 -1.06 11.11
N THR A 168 6.65 0.15 11.67
CA THR A 168 6.65 1.40 10.91
C THR A 168 8.03 1.70 10.34
N ILE A 169 9.10 1.45 11.10
CA ILE A 169 10.48 1.63 10.64
C ILE A 169 10.82 0.61 9.54
N VAL A 170 10.41 -0.66 9.72
CA VAL A 170 10.61 -1.70 8.70
C VAL A 170 9.84 -1.37 7.42
N GLY A 171 8.59 -0.93 7.53
CA GLY A 171 7.79 -0.48 6.39
C GLY A 171 8.39 0.74 5.67
N SER A 172 9.08 1.61 6.41
CA SER A 172 9.69 2.84 5.87
C SER A 172 10.79 2.56 4.84
N ILE A 173 11.47 1.42 4.92
CA ILE A 173 12.46 1.00 3.90
C ILE A 173 11.79 0.93 2.52
N SER A 174 10.62 0.29 2.45
CA SER A 174 9.89 0.16 1.19
C SER A 174 9.32 1.50 0.69
N GLY A 175 8.89 2.37 1.61
CA GLY A 175 8.38 3.71 1.29
C GLY A 175 9.47 4.71 0.88
N ALA A 176 10.74 4.41 1.16
CA ALA A 176 11.89 5.23 0.78
C ALA A 176 12.60 4.73 -0.50
N ALA A 177 12.32 3.50 -0.94
CA ALA A 177 12.92 2.90 -2.13
C ALA A 177 12.63 3.59 -3.47
N PRO A 178 11.43 4.18 -3.73
CA PRO A 178 11.11 4.72 -5.07
C PRO A 178 12.12 5.70 -5.67
N PRO A 179 12.59 6.76 -4.98
CA PRO A 179 13.63 7.63 -5.54
C PRO A 179 14.94 6.89 -5.84
N LEU A 180 15.34 5.93 -5.00
CA LEU A 180 16.55 5.14 -5.21
C LEU A 180 16.42 4.25 -6.44
N ILE A 181 15.25 3.62 -6.64
CA ILE A 181 14.93 2.82 -7.83
C ILE A 181 14.95 3.70 -9.08
N GLY A 182 14.34 4.89 -9.00
CA GLY A 182 14.34 5.87 -10.07
C GLY A 182 15.77 6.32 -10.44
N TRP A 183 16.60 6.63 -9.45
CA TRP A 183 18.00 6.97 -9.66
C TRP A 183 18.77 5.83 -10.34
N ALA A 184 18.63 4.61 -9.81
CA ALA A 184 19.29 3.41 -10.30
C ALA A 184 18.96 3.11 -11.77
N ALA A 185 17.77 3.50 -12.24
CA ALA A 185 17.37 3.32 -13.64
C ALA A 185 18.23 4.15 -14.61
N ILE A 186 18.73 5.31 -14.17
CA ILE A 186 19.55 6.23 -14.97
C ILE A 186 21.06 6.02 -14.70
N ASP A 187 21.43 5.97 -13.42
CA ASP A 187 22.81 5.75 -12.96
C ASP A 187 22.89 4.49 -12.06
N PRO A 188 23.32 3.35 -12.62
CA PRO A 188 23.47 2.10 -11.87
C PRO A 188 24.54 2.14 -10.78
N ASN A 189 25.47 3.11 -10.79
CA ASN A 189 26.55 3.17 -9.80
C ASN A 189 26.08 3.68 -8.44
N LEU A 190 24.90 4.32 -8.38
CA LEU A 190 24.30 4.85 -7.15
C LEU A 190 25.27 5.73 -6.37
N SER A 191 25.52 6.92 -6.92
CA SER A 191 26.30 7.95 -6.25
C SER A 191 25.74 8.27 -4.84
N ILE A 192 26.55 8.95 -4.02
CA ILE A 192 26.18 9.24 -2.63
C ILE A 192 24.86 10.02 -2.52
N GLU A 193 24.56 10.87 -3.51
CA GLU A 193 23.33 11.65 -3.61
C GLU A 193 22.09 10.77 -3.69
N ALA A 194 22.16 9.62 -4.37
CA ALA A 194 21.06 8.65 -4.44
C ALA A 194 20.70 8.10 -3.05
N TRP A 195 21.73 7.79 -2.26
CA TRP A 195 21.59 7.30 -0.90
C TRP A 195 21.11 8.39 0.05
N ILE A 196 21.58 9.63 -0.11
CA ILE A 196 21.07 10.77 0.65
C ILE A 196 19.56 10.96 0.38
N LEU A 197 19.13 10.87 -0.88
CA LEU A 197 17.71 10.99 -1.23
C LEU A 197 16.87 9.86 -0.61
N PHE A 198 17.39 8.63 -0.63
CA PHE A 198 16.79 7.51 0.09
C PHE A 198 16.67 7.79 1.60
N LEU A 199 17.74 8.27 2.23
CA LEU A 199 17.76 8.55 3.68
C LEU A 199 16.80 9.67 4.07
N ILE A 200 16.70 10.74 3.28
CA ILE A 200 15.72 11.81 3.48
C ILE A 200 14.30 11.24 3.50
N MET A 201 13.97 10.42 2.50
CA MET A 201 12.66 9.77 2.45
C MET A 201 12.48 8.81 3.63
N PHE A 202 13.50 8.01 3.96
CA PHE A 202 13.44 7.05 5.05
C PHE A 202 13.22 7.70 6.41
N ILE A 203 13.89 8.81 6.72
CA ILE A 203 13.73 9.54 7.98
C ILE A 203 12.34 10.20 8.06
N TRP A 204 11.80 10.66 6.92
CA TRP A 204 10.47 11.27 6.85
C TRP A 204 9.32 10.27 7.04
N GLN A 205 9.49 9.01 6.62
CA GLN A 205 8.40 8.02 6.64
C GLN A 205 7.88 7.70 8.06
N PRO A 206 8.72 7.37 9.07
CA PRO A 206 8.21 6.99 10.38
C PRO A 206 7.44 8.11 11.10
N PRO A 207 7.88 9.39 11.13
CA PRO A 207 7.10 10.48 11.71
C PRO A 207 5.71 10.61 11.08
N HIS A 208 5.64 10.57 9.75
CA HIS A 208 4.37 10.62 9.02
C HIS A 208 3.44 9.44 9.37
N PHE A 209 3.98 8.21 9.37
CA PHE A 209 3.18 7.02 9.67
C PHE A 209 2.79 6.92 11.15
N TYR A 210 3.65 7.30 12.09
CA TYR A 210 3.31 7.32 13.50
C TYR A 210 2.22 8.34 13.81
N ALA A 211 2.22 9.51 13.16
CA ALA A 211 1.12 10.47 13.25
C ALA A 211 -0.22 9.85 12.79
N LEU A 212 -0.21 9.13 11.66
CA LEU A 212 -1.39 8.41 11.18
C LEU A 212 -1.80 7.27 12.13
N ALA A 213 -0.84 6.53 12.68
CA ALA A 213 -1.07 5.45 13.62
C ALA A 213 -1.71 5.95 14.93
N MET A 214 -1.31 7.12 15.43
CA MET A 214 -1.98 7.76 16.58
C MET A 214 -3.42 8.12 16.26
N LYS A 215 -3.68 8.73 15.09
CA LYS A 215 -5.05 9.06 14.65
C LYS A 215 -5.94 7.82 14.54
N LYS A 216 -5.35 6.67 14.22
CA LYS A 216 -6.04 5.40 13.97
C LYS A 216 -5.79 4.33 15.04
N CYS A 217 -5.35 4.75 16.23
CA CYS A 217 -4.91 3.85 17.28
C CYS A 217 -5.98 2.81 17.67
N GLU A 218 -7.25 3.22 17.76
CA GLU A 218 -8.32 2.32 18.17
C GLU A 218 -8.66 1.27 17.11
N GLU A 219 -8.60 1.62 15.82
CA GLU A 219 -8.79 0.64 14.73
C GLU A 219 -7.67 -0.42 14.75
N TYR A 220 -6.42 0.00 14.98
CA TYR A 220 -5.30 -0.93 15.11
C TYR A 220 -5.40 -1.82 16.36
N ARG A 221 -5.88 -1.27 17.48
CA ARG A 221 -6.15 -2.02 18.71
C ARG A 221 -7.20 -3.11 18.48
N LYS A 222 -8.31 -2.77 17.82
CA LYS A 222 -9.38 -3.73 17.47
C LYS A 222 -8.89 -4.83 16.52
N ALA A 223 -8.02 -4.48 15.58
CA ALA A 223 -7.41 -5.43 14.64
C ALA A 223 -6.26 -6.25 15.26
N GLY A 224 -5.91 -6.05 16.53
CA GLY A 224 -4.80 -6.75 17.19
C GLY A 224 -3.43 -6.40 16.62
N VAL A 225 -3.28 -5.26 15.93
CA VAL A 225 -2.03 -4.82 15.31
C VAL A 225 -1.21 -4.03 16.34
N PRO A 226 -0.02 -4.50 16.75
CA PRO A 226 0.79 -3.89 17.79
C PRO A 226 1.54 -2.64 17.28
N MET A 227 0.82 -1.62 16.82
CA MET A 227 1.43 -0.33 16.47
C MET A 227 2.05 0.32 17.71
N LEU A 228 3.14 1.08 17.53
CA LEU A 228 3.80 1.80 18.63
C LEU A 228 2.83 2.57 19.56
N PRO A 229 1.88 3.39 19.07
CA PRO A 229 0.92 4.07 19.93
C PRO A 229 -0.09 3.15 20.64
N VAL A 230 -0.31 1.93 20.13
CA VAL A 230 -1.16 0.92 20.79
C VAL A 230 -0.43 0.30 21.98
N VAL A 231 0.87 0.02 21.83
CA VAL A 231 1.69 -0.69 22.82
C VAL A 231 2.29 0.26 23.87
N ARG A 232 2.79 1.41 23.45
CA ARG A 232 3.55 2.38 24.28
C ARG A 232 2.78 3.66 24.59
N GLY A 233 1.59 3.83 24.01
CA GLY A 233 0.79 5.04 24.18
C GLY A 233 1.34 6.26 23.45
N PHE A 234 0.62 7.38 23.56
CA PHE A 234 0.88 8.55 22.72
C PHE A 234 2.07 9.39 23.21
N ALA A 235 2.33 9.44 24.52
CA ALA A 235 3.43 10.24 25.07
C ALA A 235 4.80 9.74 24.58
N GLU A 236 5.04 8.42 24.66
CA GLU A 236 6.28 7.80 24.18
C GLU A 236 6.38 7.86 22.66
N THR A 237 5.27 7.64 21.94
CA THR A 237 5.24 7.77 20.47
C THR A 237 5.62 9.18 20.01
N LYS A 238 5.13 10.23 20.69
CA LYS A 238 5.49 11.63 20.40
C LYS A 238 6.97 11.90 20.67
N SER A 239 7.52 11.34 21.75
CA SER A 239 8.93 11.51 22.09
C SER A 239 9.85 10.89 21.02
N ILE A 240 9.51 9.69 20.56
CA ILE A 240 10.22 9.02 19.45
C ILE A 240 10.07 9.82 18.16
N LEU A 241 8.89 10.34 17.87
CA LEU A 241 8.63 11.16 16.69
C LEU A 241 9.47 12.44 16.69
N LEU A 242 9.56 13.14 17.82
CA LEU A 242 10.41 14.33 17.97
C LEU A 242 11.89 13.99 17.79
N LEU A 243 12.35 12.88 18.35
CA LEU A 243 13.74 12.44 18.20
C LEU A 243 14.08 12.16 16.73
N LEU A 244 13.19 11.49 16.00
CA LEU A 244 13.38 11.20 14.57
C LEU A 244 13.35 12.45 13.69
N LEU A 245 12.64 13.50 14.08
CA LEU A 245 12.63 14.78 13.34
C LEU A 245 13.85 15.65 13.61
N LEU A 246 14.54 15.44 14.74
CA LEU A 246 15.71 16.21 15.17
C LEU A 246 17.05 15.52 14.83
N ALA A 247 17.02 14.27 14.38
CA ALA A 247 18.17 13.47 13.97
C ALA A 247 18.45 13.61 12.48
#